data_AF-X1L5G3-F1
#
_entry.id   AF-X1L5G3-F1
#
_cell.length_a   1.000
_cell.length_b   1.000
_cell.length_c   1.000
_cell.angle_alpha   90.00
_cell.angle_beta   90.00
_cell.angle_gamma   90.00
#
_symmetry.space_group_name_H-M   'P 1'
#
loop_
_entity.id
_entity.type
_entity.pdbx_description
1 polymer ?
#
loop_
_entity_poly.entity_id
_entity_poly.type
_entity_poly.pdbx_seq_one_letter_code
_entity_poly.pdbx_strand_id
1 'polypeptide(L)'
;MTPYAYEDYSQYIPRGHYTRNEKFKNYFRAMMWYGRIDFKLRPALEEPAIAYGKKMTLQAILMADALLRDENAYKLWKMIYEPTVYFVGKTDDLYVDDYIKLIKGIFPPNESVDKYNDQERLSEFIDRAIQLRAPKILSGVAFAEDGDFRVSTQGYRFMGQRFIPDSYMFQELVFG
;
A
#
# COMPACT_ATOMS: atom_id res chain seq x y z
N MET A 1 -16.52 -7.59 -13.63
CA MET A 1 -16.06 -6.29 -13.06
C MET A 1 -15.75 -6.54 -11.60
N THR A 2 -14.54 -6.25 -11.11
CA THR A 2 -14.17 -6.45 -9.69
C THR A 2 -14.67 -5.26 -8.88
N PRO A 3 -15.74 -5.39 -8.07
CA PRO A 3 -16.38 -4.24 -7.40
C PRO A 3 -15.49 -3.56 -6.34
N TYR A 4 -14.32 -4.13 -6.05
CA TYR A 4 -13.37 -3.65 -5.06
C TYR A 4 -12.20 -2.83 -5.64
N ALA A 5 -12.19 -2.58 -6.96
CA ALA A 5 -11.10 -1.86 -7.65
C ALA A 5 -11.64 -0.89 -8.72
N TYR A 6 -12.54 0.03 -8.33
CA TYR A 6 -12.98 1.10 -9.22
C TYR A 6 -11.97 2.25 -9.19
N GLU A 7 -11.31 2.51 -10.32
CA GLU A 7 -10.29 3.56 -10.43
C GLU A 7 -10.76 4.69 -11.35
N ASP A 8 -10.67 5.92 -10.85
CA ASP A 8 -10.94 7.12 -11.64
C ASP A 8 -9.71 7.48 -12.49
N TYR A 9 -9.75 7.07 -13.77
CA TYR A 9 -8.68 7.32 -14.72
C TYR A 9 -8.44 8.82 -15.02
N SER A 10 -9.38 9.72 -14.69
CA SER A 10 -9.18 11.16 -14.88
C SER A 10 -8.05 11.73 -13.99
N GLN A 11 -7.70 11.01 -12.92
CA GLN A 11 -6.62 11.36 -12.01
C GLN A 11 -5.22 11.16 -12.65
N TYR A 12 -5.12 10.39 -13.73
CA TYR A 12 -3.85 10.06 -14.40
C TYR A 12 -3.48 11.06 -15.53
N ILE A 13 -4.32 12.07 -15.76
CA ILE A 13 -4.05 13.14 -16.72
C ILE A 13 -2.94 14.02 -16.14
N PRO A 14 -1.73 14.09 -16.75
CA PRO A 14 -0.63 14.92 -16.24
C PRO A 14 -0.99 16.40 -16.24
N ARG A 15 -0.53 17.14 -15.23
CA ARG A 15 -0.83 18.57 -15.03
C ARG A 15 0.44 19.34 -14.66
N GLY A 16 0.39 20.67 -14.81
CA GLY A 16 1.48 21.55 -14.41
C GLY A 16 2.80 21.22 -15.11
N HIS A 17 3.90 21.21 -14.34
CA HIS A 17 5.24 20.98 -14.88
C HIS A 17 5.43 19.56 -15.44
N TYR A 18 4.57 18.60 -15.07
CA TYR A 18 4.65 17.23 -15.58
C TYR A 18 4.27 17.09 -17.05
N THR A 19 3.69 18.13 -17.66
CA THR A 19 3.31 18.13 -19.08
C THR A 19 4.50 18.39 -20.03
N ARG A 20 5.65 18.83 -19.50
CA ARG A 20 6.79 19.35 -20.27
C ARG A 20 7.48 18.32 -21.16
N ASN A 21 7.48 17.03 -20.79
CA ASN A 21 8.08 15.96 -21.57
C ASN A 21 7.51 14.60 -21.17
N GLU A 22 7.73 13.58 -22.01
CA GLU A 22 7.21 12.22 -21.76
C GLU A 22 7.75 11.57 -20.49
N LYS A 23 9.01 11.85 -20.11
CA LYS A 23 9.59 11.33 -18.86
C LYS A 23 8.79 11.80 -17.65
N PHE A 24 8.41 13.08 -17.61
CA PHE A 24 7.63 13.64 -16.52
C PHE A 24 6.16 13.19 -16.54
N LYS A 25 5.57 13.00 -17.71
CA LYS A 25 4.23 12.41 -17.83
C LYS A 25 4.20 10.98 -17.29
N ASN A 26 5.20 10.16 -17.63
CA ASN A 26 5.33 8.78 -17.15
C ASN A 26 5.56 8.74 -15.65
N TYR A 27 6.44 9.61 -15.13
CA TYR A 27 6.65 9.76 -13.69
C TYR A 27 5.35 10.11 -12.97
N PHE A 28 4.60 11.10 -13.45
CA PHE A 28 3.31 11.50 -12.86
C PHE A 28 2.35 10.31 -12.78
N ARG A 29 2.16 9.58 -13.89
CA ARG A 29 1.24 8.44 -13.92
C ARG A 29 1.67 7.31 -12.98
N ALA A 30 2.96 7.01 -12.94
CA ALA A 30 3.50 5.99 -12.04
C ALA A 30 3.29 6.38 -10.57
N MET A 31 3.63 7.61 -10.20
CA MET A 31 3.44 8.12 -8.83
C MET A 31 1.96 8.21 -8.44
N MET A 32 1.08 8.62 -9.37
CA MET A 32 -0.36 8.59 -9.15
C MET A 32 -0.87 7.18 -8.89
N TRP A 33 -0.43 6.19 -9.68
CA TRP A 33 -0.80 4.80 -9.47
C TRP A 33 -0.33 4.29 -8.10
N TYR A 34 0.96 4.42 -7.81
CA TYR A 34 1.55 3.92 -6.56
C TYR A 34 1.01 4.61 -5.30
N GLY A 35 0.52 5.85 -5.42
CA GLY A 35 -0.12 6.57 -4.32
C GLY A 35 -1.59 6.21 -4.12
N ARG A 36 -2.31 5.90 -5.20
CA ARG A 36 -3.76 5.71 -5.16
C ARG A 36 -4.17 4.28 -4.91
N ILE A 37 -3.49 3.31 -5.52
CA ILE A 37 -3.86 1.90 -5.40
C ILE A 37 -3.57 1.39 -4.00
N ASP A 38 -4.64 0.97 -3.33
CA ASP A 38 -4.59 0.29 -2.04
C ASP A 38 -4.86 -1.20 -2.20
N PHE A 39 -3.98 -2.01 -1.61
CA PHE A 39 -4.11 -3.45 -1.56
C PHE A 39 -4.73 -3.83 -0.22
N LYS A 40 -6.06 -3.87 -0.18
CA LYS A 40 -6.82 -4.13 1.05
C LYS A 40 -6.63 -5.56 1.53
N LEU A 41 -6.43 -5.72 2.84
CA LEU A 41 -6.29 -7.02 3.49
C LEU A 41 -7.62 -7.79 3.52
N ARG A 42 -8.70 -7.11 3.93
CA ARG A 42 -10.06 -7.68 4.08
C ARG A 42 -11.11 -6.67 3.61
N PRO A 43 -11.41 -6.62 2.29
CA PRO A 43 -12.31 -5.62 1.70
C PRO A 43 -13.76 -5.69 2.22
N ALA A 44 -14.25 -6.89 2.55
CA ALA A 44 -15.53 -7.13 3.22
C ALA A 44 -15.52 -8.51 3.92
N LEU A 45 -16.62 -8.84 4.60
CA LEU A 45 -16.80 -10.04 5.43
C LEU A 45 -17.20 -11.32 4.68
N GLU A 46 -17.64 -11.19 3.44
CA GLU A 46 -18.26 -12.29 2.71
C GLU A 46 -17.54 -12.53 1.39
N GLU A 47 -17.67 -13.73 0.84
CA GLU A 47 -17.23 -14.00 -0.52
C GLU A 47 -18.05 -13.18 -1.53
N PRO A 48 -17.46 -12.71 -2.65
CA PRO A 48 -16.09 -12.97 -3.09
C PRO A 48 -15.01 -12.03 -2.51
N ALA A 49 -15.36 -11.15 -1.56
CA ALA A 49 -14.47 -10.09 -1.06
C ALA A 49 -13.24 -10.65 -0.34
N ILE A 50 -13.41 -11.72 0.43
CA ILE A 50 -12.32 -12.41 1.13
C ILE A 50 -11.29 -12.92 0.10
N ALA A 51 -11.74 -13.61 -0.95
CA ALA A 51 -10.86 -14.06 -2.02
C ALA A 51 -10.13 -12.90 -2.72
N TYR A 52 -10.79 -11.74 -2.91
CA TYR A 52 -10.13 -10.56 -3.45
C TYR A 52 -9.08 -9.98 -2.51
N GLY A 53 -9.35 -9.90 -1.20
CA GLY A 53 -8.39 -9.45 -0.19
C GLY A 53 -7.13 -10.31 -0.17
N LYS A 54 -7.28 -11.64 -0.26
CA LYS A 54 -6.15 -12.58 -0.40
C LYS A 54 -5.31 -12.29 -1.66
N LYS A 55 -5.96 -12.07 -2.81
CA LYS A 55 -5.27 -11.74 -4.07
C LYS A 55 -4.52 -10.40 -3.99
N MET A 56 -5.15 -9.37 -3.42
CA MET A 56 -4.52 -8.06 -3.21
C MET A 56 -3.32 -8.16 -2.27
N THR A 57 -3.47 -8.94 -1.19
CA THR A 57 -2.38 -9.20 -0.24
C THR A 57 -1.20 -9.89 -0.91
N LEU A 58 -1.45 -10.91 -1.74
CA LEU A 58 -0.41 -11.58 -2.53
C LEU A 58 0.32 -10.60 -3.46
N GLN A 59 -0.41 -9.74 -4.15
CA GLN A 59 0.20 -8.71 -5.01
C GLN A 59 1.12 -7.77 -4.21
N ALA A 60 0.67 -7.32 -3.04
CA ALA A 60 1.48 -6.50 -2.14
C ALA A 60 2.71 -7.23 -1.60
N ILE A 61 2.57 -8.52 -1.23
CA ILE A 61 3.69 -9.38 -0.83
C ILE A 61 4.72 -9.48 -1.94
N LEU A 62 4.30 -9.71 -3.20
CA LEU A 62 5.22 -9.81 -4.33
C LEU A 62 5.98 -8.50 -4.59
N MET A 63 5.33 -7.34 -4.41
CA MET A 63 6.01 -6.05 -4.52
C MET A 63 7.07 -5.87 -3.42
N ALA A 64 6.72 -6.19 -2.17
CA ALA A 64 7.65 -6.09 -1.05
C ALA A 64 8.79 -7.11 -1.14
N ASP A 65 8.52 -8.33 -1.61
CA ASP A 65 9.51 -9.38 -1.85
C ASP A 65 10.49 -8.98 -2.95
N ALA A 66 10.02 -8.34 -4.03
CA ALA A 66 10.89 -7.83 -5.08
C ALA A 66 11.90 -6.81 -4.54
N LEU A 67 11.48 -5.90 -3.66
CA LEU A 67 12.39 -4.96 -3.00
C LEU A 67 13.29 -5.67 -1.97
N LEU A 68 12.77 -6.66 -1.24
CA LEU A 68 13.56 -7.43 -0.29
C LEU A 68 14.72 -8.18 -0.95
N ARG A 69 14.52 -8.67 -2.17
CA ARG A 69 15.54 -9.43 -2.92
C ARG A 69 16.60 -8.57 -3.60
N ASP A 70 16.34 -7.27 -3.76
CA ASP A 70 17.25 -6.33 -4.44
C ASP A 70 17.51 -5.10 -3.57
N GLU A 71 18.67 -5.10 -2.91
CA GLU A 71 19.10 -4.01 -2.03
C GLU A 71 19.17 -2.65 -2.76
N ASN A 72 19.56 -2.64 -4.04
CA ASN A 72 19.62 -1.40 -4.82
C ASN A 72 18.22 -0.88 -5.10
N ALA A 73 17.29 -1.75 -5.49
CA ALA A 73 15.89 -1.37 -5.70
C ALA A 73 15.25 -0.84 -4.40
N TYR A 74 15.48 -1.51 -3.28
CA TYR A 74 15.02 -1.05 -1.97
C TYR A 74 15.61 0.31 -1.59
N LYS A 75 16.92 0.51 -1.79
CA LYS A 75 17.58 1.80 -1.55
C LYS A 75 17.00 2.92 -2.41
N LEU A 76 16.79 2.67 -3.70
CA LEU A 76 16.18 3.64 -4.62
C LEU A 76 14.75 3.98 -4.23
N TRP A 77 13.95 2.97 -3.87
CA TRP A 77 12.60 3.18 -3.37
C TRP A 77 12.60 4.04 -2.09
N LYS A 78 13.46 3.72 -1.11
CA LYS A 78 13.62 4.51 0.13
C LYS A 78 14.00 5.96 -0.14
N MET A 79 14.90 6.22 -1.09
CA MET A 79 15.30 7.57 -1.47
C MET A 79 14.14 8.43 -1.98
N ILE A 80 13.09 7.83 -2.54
CA ILE A 80 11.89 8.54 -3.00
C ILE A 80 10.84 8.59 -1.87
N TYR A 81 10.68 7.48 -1.14
CA TYR A 81 9.66 7.32 -0.11
C TYR A 81 9.91 8.20 1.13
N GLU A 82 11.15 8.20 1.67
CA GLU A 82 11.45 8.94 2.91
C GLU A 82 11.21 10.45 2.80
N PRO A 83 11.66 11.16 1.74
CA PRO A 83 11.31 12.57 1.57
C PRO A 83 9.80 12.79 1.44
N THR A 84 9.08 11.92 0.74
CA THR A 84 7.63 12.03 0.58
C THR A 84 6.92 11.93 1.93
N VAL A 85 7.32 10.98 2.77
CA VAL A 85 6.80 10.85 4.14
C VAL A 85 7.18 12.04 5.01
N TYR A 86 8.40 12.57 4.86
CA TYR A 86 8.86 13.72 5.62
C TYR A 86 8.01 14.97 5.36
N PHE A 87 7.71 15.27 4.09
CA PHE A 87 6.95 16.47 3.73
C PHE A 87 5.45 16.36 3.95
N VAL A 88 4.88 15.15 3.84
CA VAL A 88 3.42 14.98 3.76
C VAL A 88 2.83 14.18 4.93
N GLY A 89 3.70 13.63 5.80
CA GLY A 89 3.35 12.89 7.01
C GLY A 89 3.27 11.38 6.81
N LYS A 90 3.24 10.62 7.92
CA LYS A 90 3.04 9.16 7.90
C LYS A 90 1.55 8.82 7.77
N THR A 91 1.22 7.93 6.83
CA THR A 91 -0.12 7.33 6.71
C THR A 91 -0.36 6.26 7.77
N ASP A 92 -1.63 5.95 8.06
CA ASP A 92 -2.04 4.76 8.80
C ASP A 92 -1.98 3.47 7.93
N ASP A 93 -1.77 3.57 6.60
CA ASP A 93 -1.62 2.41 5.71
C ASP A 93 -0.30 1.65 5.87
N LEU A 94 -0.34 0.32 5.72
CA LEU A 94 0.86 -0.51 5.68
C LEU A 94 1.70 -0.17 4.44
N TYR A 95 3.02 -0.32 4.57
CA TYR A 95 3.97 -0.05 3.49
C TYR A 95 5.06 -1.12 3.43
N VAL A 96 6.01 -0.95 2.52
CA VAL A 96 7.05 -1.94 2.18
C VAL A 96 7.72 -2.53 3.42
N ASP A 97 8.16 -1.70 4.38
CA ASP A 97 8.89 -2.21 5.55
C ASP A 97 8.03 -3.07 6.46
N ASP A 98 6.74 -2.76 6.60
CA ASP A 98 5.81 -3.57 7.38
C ASP A 98 5.65 -4.97 6.75
N TYR A 99 5.49 -5.00 5.43
CA TYR A 99 5.38 -6.24 4.67
C TYR A 99 6.69 -7.04 4.69
N ILE A 100 7.84 -6.40 4.52
CA ILE A 100 9.15 -7.08 4.59
C ILE A 100 9.37 -7.75 5.95
N LYS A 101 9.00 -7.07 7.06
CA LYS A 101 9.11 -7.64 8.41
C LYS A 101 8.23 -8.89 8.55
N LEU A 102 6.98 -8.81 8.09
CA LEU A 102 6.07 -9.95 8.13
C LEU A 102 6.53 -11.10 7.23
N ILE A 103 7.02 -10.80 6.02
CA ILE A 103 7.56 -11.80 5.09
C ILE A 103 8.67 -12.61 5.76
N LYS A 104 9.65 -11.92 6.37
CA LYS A 104 10.77 -12.55 7.07
C LYS A 104 10.36 -13.38 8.28
N GLY A 105 9.24 -13.04 8.92
CA GLY A 105 8.76 -13.72 10.14
C GLY A 105 7.88 -14.95 9.89
N ILE A 106 7.25 -15.04 8.71
CA ILE A 106 6.22 -16.06 8.41
C ILE A 106 6.68 -17.02 7.31
N PHE A 107 7.30 -16.49 6.26
CA PHE A 107 7.68 -17.28 5.10
C PHE A 107 9.15 -17.68 5.17
N PRO A 108 9.50 -18.89 4.69
CA PRO A 108 10.89 -19.32 4.65
C PRO A 108 11.75 -18.40 3.75
N PRO A 109 12.99 -18.09 4.17
CA PRO A 109 13.90 -17.26 3.38
C PRO A 109 14.41 -18.02 2.14
N ASN A 110 14.87 -17.28 1.13
CA ASN A 110 15.58 -17.79 -0.06
C ASN A 110 14.83 -18.82 -0.94
N GLU A 111 13.54 -19.02 -0.74
CA GLU A 111 12.69 -19.83 -1.62
C GLU A 111 12.12 -19.04 -2.82
N SER A 112 11.56 -19.78 -3.79
CA SER A 112 10.76 -19.23 -4.91
C SER A 112 9.59 -18.38 -4.38
N VAL A 113 9.02 -17.53 -5.25
CA VAL A 113 7.79 -16.79 -4.96
C VAL A 113 6.58 -17.72 -4.71
N ASP A 114 6.66 -18.99 -5.13
CA ASP A 114 5.62 -20.00 -4.91
C ASP A 114 5.31 -20.24 -3.42
N LYS A 115 6.25 -19.93 -2.52
CA LYS A 115 6.06 -20.02 -1.06
C LYS A 115 4.86 -19.20 -0.57
N TYR A 116 4.49 -18.15 -1.31
CA TYR A 116 3.36 -17.28 -0.97
C TYR A 116 2.00 -17.93 -1.29
N ASN A 117 1.96 -19.05 -2.02
CA ASN A 117 0.72 -19.78 -2.32
C ASN A 117 0.20 -20.64 -1.15
N ASP A 118 0.99 -20.74 -0.07
CA ASP A 118 0.59 -21.40 1.18
C ASP A 118 -0.57 -20.62 1.84
N GLN A 119 -1.76 -21.23 1.83
CA GLN A 119 -2.99 -20.58 2.29
C GLN A 119 -3.02 -20.34 3.80
N GLU A 120 -2.35 -21.19 4.59
CA GLU A 120 -2.29 -21.05 6.04
C GLU A 120 -1.38 -19.87 6.40
N ARG A 121 -0.18 -19.83 5.83
CA ARG A 121 0.76 -18.71 6.02
C ARG A 121 0.23 -17.39 5.48
N LEU A 122 -0.50 -17.41 4.35
CA LEU A 122 -1.14 -16.21 3.82
C LEU A 122 -2.24 -15.68 4.77
N SER A 123 -3.02 -16.58 5.37
CA SER A 123 -4.04 -16.20 6.34
C SER A 123 -3.40 -15.62 7.61
N GLU A 124 -2.35 -16.26 8.12
CA GLU A 124 -1.54 -15.76 9.24
C GLU A 124 -0.94 -14.37 8.94
N PHE A 125 -0.41 -14.18 7.72
CA PHE A 125 0.11 -12.89 7.28
C PHE A 125 -0.94 -11.80 7.35
N ILE A 126 -2.15 -12.06 6.83
CA ILE A 126 -3.27 -11.11 6.85
C ILE A 126 -3.64 -10.74 8.29
N ASP A 127 -3.77 -11.74 9.17
CA ASP A 127 -4.17 -11.51 10.56
C ASP A 127 -3.11 -10.69 11.33
N ARG A 128 -1.82 -11.02 11.18
CA ARG A 128 -0.73 -10.23 11.77
C ARG A 128 -0.65 -8.82 11.19
N ALA A 129 -0.90 -8.66 9.89
CA ALA A 129 -0.90 -7.35 9.23
C ALA A 129 -2.00 -6.42 9.76
N ILE A 130 -3.20 -6.95 10.01
CA ILE A 130 -4.32 -6.20 10.61
C ILE A 130 -3.95 -5.69 12.02
N GLN A 131 -3.21 -6.48 12.79
CA GLN A 131 -2.82 -6.11 14.15
C GLN A 131 -1.75 -5.01 14.22
N LEU A 132 -0.97 -4.78 13.15
CA LEU A 132 0.11 -3.78 13.17
C LEU A 132 -0.40 -2.35 13.43
N ARG A 133 -1.64 -2.04 13.02
CA ARG A 133 -2.21 -0.69 13.13
C ARG A 133 -3.71 -0.77 13.35
N ALA A 134 -4.10 -1.29 14.51
CA ALA A 134 -5.48 -1.28 14.96
C ALA A 134 -6.08 0.15 14.85
N PRO A 135 -7.28 0.32 14.27
CA PRO A 135 -7.92 1.62 14.07
C PRO A 135 -8.04 2.42 15.38
N LYS A 136 -7.61 3.69 15.32
CA LYS A 136 -7.55 4.60 16.48
C LYS A 136 -8.91 5.20 16.89
N ILE A 137 -9.94 5.14 16.03
CA ILE A 137 -11.27 5.69 16.33
C ILE A 137 -12.30 4.58 16.48
N LEU A 138 -12.74 4.47 17.72
CA LEU A 138 -13.64 3.49 18.30
C LEU A 138 -15.07 4.06 18.34
N SER A 139 -15.61 4.55 17.21
CA SER A 139 -17.00 5.05 17.18
C SER A 139 -17.98 3.89 16.93
N GLY A 140 -18.33 3.20 18.03
CA GLY A 140 -19.66 2.62 18.29
C GLY A 140 -20.17 1.42 17.48
N VAL A 141 -19.55 1.03 16.35
CA VAL A 141 -20.10 -0.06 15.49
C VAL A 141 -19.08 -1.16 15.18
N ALA A 142 -17.80 -0.96 15.51
CA ALA A 142 -16.71 -1.86 15.12
C ALA A 142 -16.27 -2.88 16.20
N PHE A 143 -16.94 -2.91 17.36
CA PHE A 143 -16.68 -3.89 18.42
C PHE A 143 -17.85 -4.86 18.43
N ALA A 144 -17.78 -5.92 17.62
CA ALA A 144 -18.47 -7.13 18.01
C ALA A 144 -17.69 -7.72 19.18
N GLU A 145 -18.41 -8.27 20.14
CA GLU A 145 -17.99 -8.62 21.51
C GLU A 145 -16.80 -9.59 21.63
N ASP A 146 -16.18 -10.02 20.52
CA ASP A 146 -15.11 -11.04 20.48
C ASP A 146 -13.75 -10.57 19.92
N GLY A 147 -13.54 -9.26 19.72
CA GLY A 147 -12.24 -8.73 19.27
C GLY A 147 -11.90 -8.96 17.79
N ASP A 148 -12.91 -9.33 16.98
CA ASP A 148 -12.73 -9.56 15.55
C ASP A 148 -12.84 -8.26 14.73
N PHE A 149 -11.79 -7.93 13.97
CA PHE A 149 -11.81 -6.83 13.02
C PHE A 149 -12.69 -7.21 11.83
N ARG A 150 -13.98 -6.88 11.94
CA ARG A 150 -15.00 -7.31 10.97
C ARG A 150 -14.78 -6.76 9.57
N VAL A 151 -14.32 -5.53 9.39
CA VAL A 151 -13.88 -5.04 8.07
C VAL A 151 -12.66 -4.17 8.28
N SER A 152 -11.60 -4.43 7.53
CA SER A 152 -10.39 -3.63 7.62
C SER A 152 -10.38 -2.58 6.52
N THR A 153 -10.38 -1.30 6.91
CA THR A 153 -10.00 -0.21 6.02
C THR A 153 -8.50 -0.18 5.75
N GLN A 154 -7.72 -1.00 6.48
CA GLN A 154 -6.28 -1.09 6.36
C GLN A 154 -5.90 -1.86 5.10
N GLY A 155 -4.98 -1.29 4.35
CA GLY A 155 -4.37 -1.92 3.20
C GLY A 155 -2.91 -1.54 3.09
N TYR A 156 -2.26 -2.16 2.11
CA TYR A 156 -0.92 -1.81 1.70
C TYR A 156 -0.94 -0.74 0.61
N ARG A 157 -0.06 0.25 0.71
CA ARG A 157 0.27 1.17 -0.39
C ARG A 157 1.77 1.19 -0.61
N PHE A 158 2.18 1.07 -1.87
CA PHE A 158 3.60 1.11 -2.25
C PHE A 158 4.22 2.50 -1.99
N MET A 159 3.46 3.56 -2.29
CA MET A 159 3.80 4.95 -1.96
C MET A 159 2.64 5.58 -1.17
N GLY A 160 2.47 5.19 0.10
CA GLY A 160 1.36 5.68 0.94
C GLY A 160 1.17 7.22 0.90
N GLN A 161 -0.10 7.65 0.74
CA GLN A 161 -0.64 9.02 0.60
C GLN A 161 -0.90 9.55 -0.83
N ARG A 162 -1.90 10.44 -0.92
CA ARG A 162 -2.32 11.20 -2.11
C ARG A 162 -1.21 12.13 -2.58
N PHE A 163 -0.46 11.68 -3.58
CA PHE A 163 0.54 12.48 -4.27
C PHE A 163 -0.13 13.68 -4.98
N ILE A 164 -0.05 14.86 -4.38
CA ILE A 164 0.06 16.13 -5.13
C ILE A 164 1.26 16.89 -4.54
N PRO A 165 2.50 16.44 -4.79
CA PRO A 165 3.70 17.08 -4.24
C PRO A 165 3.76 18.53 -4.68
N ASP A 166 3.33 18.82 -5.90
CA ASP A 166 3.53 20.13 -6.49
C ASP A 166 2.68 21.21 -5.82
N SER A 167 1.38 20.98 -5.63
CA SER A 167 0.50 22.04 -5.15
C SER A 167 0.84 22.45 -3.72
N TYR A 168 1.32 21.52 -2.91
CA TYR A 168 1.67 21.78 -1.51
C TYR A 168 3.15 22.20 -1.35
N MET A 169 4.10 21.49 -1.96
CA MET A 169 5.52 21.83 -1.81
C MET A 169 5.90 23.15 -2.50
N PHE A 170 5.27 23.52 -3.63
CA PHE A 170 5.52 24.84 -4.22
C PHE A 170 4.85 25.98 -3.46
N GLN A 171 3.82 25.74 -2.65
CA GLN A 171 3.24 26.78 -1.79
C GLN A 171 4.14 27.06 -0.57
N GLU A 172 4.68 26.02 0.06
CA GLU A 172 5.56 26.16 1.23
C GLU A 172 6.96 26.71 0.87
N LEU A 173 7.40 26.60 -0.38
CA LEU A 173 8.67 27.18 -0.86
C LEU A 173 8.55 28.63 -1.37
N VAL A 174 7.33 29.17 -1.49
CA VAL A 174 7.09 30.57 -1.94
C VAL A 174 6.91 31.53 -0.74
N PHE A 175 6.70 31.01 0.46
CA PHE A 175 6.58 31.80 1.70
C PHE A 175 7.72 31.57 2.71
N GLY A 176 8.84 30.98 2.29
CA GLY A 176 10.07 30.82 3.08
C GLY A 176 11.07 31.94 2.86
#